data_AF-A0A5D0UUG6-F1
#
_entry.id   AF-A0A5D0UUG6-F1
#
_cell.length_a   1.000
_cell.length_b   1.000
_cell.length_c   1.000
_cell.angle_alpha   90.00
_cell.angle_beta   90.00
_cell.angle_gamma   90.00
#
_symmetry.space_group_name_H-M   'P 1'
#
loop_
_entity.id
_entity.type
_entity.pdbx_description
1 polymer ?
#
loop_
_entity_poly.entity_id
_entity_poly.type
_entity_poly.pdbx_seq_one_letter_code
_entity_poly.pdbx_strand_id
1 'polypeptide(L)'
;MMPTGWCPGTRTVPGLLTAYPGTSCVRIFFGPGDGLPASAWTDQRQRLAQVPAAADVIVSHKDPDVDAAAFVAAWQATGRTGRLILVPHHEPEQQSGGDPAPAEFRKSWTRTRTQVGDHPARHDGRLRLAVCWTLQWVRRVDAAGRRVNNWRTWWPEHEAGAVDLVLADWYPYDPTAPNPFRPAAYEEPPAALAVMVELARATGKPWGIAEINHPRITTAGGYPVDLDPDGSRCADWYRRMHAWAKANGCQVWSHYHRDEGDLTERTAEQQALRELIANEAAAPRRLAPALETLRAELTRRWPGSGRTVVESTHHADHRANLRDTVDALDVDVSGVDTTALLAAFQRHPSAAQWILAGSTARADDGWTRRPYAGTDPGAGRLHLGIRATEAAERDQRPWGLADGSGGGDDAKRFLALLKDPAVATQLRALPWQYAGGGIPRGMSTLAVLNEIVLTVRTVGEAVARLAADPAPVRAALARLPEPRTDTDAVTSSPAQSDSPADAPADSPADTAALADAVAARVLDALPANGAAPSRAELATALRAALADLVR
;
A
#
# COMPACT_ATOMS: atom_id res chain seq x y z
N MET A 1 2.97 -10.26 12.69
CA MET A 1 3.74 -11.20 13.46
C MET A 1 4.81 -10.37 14.13
N MET A 2 4.93 -10.53 15.43
CA MET A 2 5.96 -9.93 16.25
C MET A 2 6.96 -11.07 16.49
N PRO A 3 8.06 -11.17 15.71
CA PRO A 3 9.01 -12.26 15.86
C PRO A 3 9.43 -12.38 17.31
N THR A 4 9.27 -13.59 17.83
CA THR A 4 9.37 -13.88 19.26
C THR A 4 10.48 -14.89 19.47
N GLY A 5 11.32 -14.64 20.45
CA GLY A 5 12.40 -15.54 20.78
C GLY A 5 13.22 -15.06 21.97
N TRP A 6 14.54 -15.11 21.82
CA TRP A 6 15.43 -15.02 22.97
C TRP A 6 16.81 -14.44 22.64
N CYS A 7 17.48 -14.00 23.69
CA CYS A 7 18.88 -13.65 23.72
C CYS A 7 19.60 -14.65 24.64
N PRO A 8 20.71 -15.27 24.20
CA PRO A 8 21.26 -16.43 24.88
C PRO A 8 21.93 -16.15 26.22
N GLY A 9 22.35 -14.90 26.48
CA GLY A 9 23.19 -14.59 27.64
C GLY A 9 24.38 -15.55 27.75
N THR A 10 24.40 -16.37 28.80
CA THR A 10 25.44 -17.38 29.05
C THR A 10 25.17 -18.75 28.40
N ARG A 11 23.95 -19.00 27.91
CA ARG A 11 23.56 -20.25 27.27
C ARG A 11 24.11 -20.36 25.83
N THR A 12 24.11 -21.57 25.30
CA THR A 12 24.47 -21.84 23.91
C THR A 12 23.26 -21.73 23.00
N VAL A 13 23.47 -21.33 21.74
CA VAL A 13 22.39 -21.24 20.74
C VAL A 13 21.73 -22.62 20.50
N PRO A 14 22.46 -23.74 20.31
CA PRO A 14 21.85 -25.05 20.17
C PRO A 14 21.01 -25.48 21.38
N GLY A 15 21.47 -25.15 22.59
CA GLY A 15 20.74 -25.45 23.82
C GLY A 15 19.39 -24.72 23.86
N LEU A 16 19.38 -23.44 23.48
CA LEU A 16 18.15 -22.66 23.44
C LEU A 16 17.23 -23.00 22.26
N LEU A 17 17.77 -23.41 21.12
CA LEU A 17 16.94 -23.95 20.02
C LEU A 17 16.24 -25.26 20.43
N THR A 18 16.91 -26.08 21.24
CA THR A 18 16.29 -27.28 21.83
C THR A 18 15.23 -26.90 22.85
N ALA A 19 15.50 -25.90 23.69
CA ALA A 19 14.55 -25.44 24.71
C ALA A 19 13.34 -24.71 24.11
N TYR A 20 13.51 -23.98 23.00
CA TYR A 20 12.53 -23.09 22.38
C TYR A 20 12.44 -23.33 20.87
N PRO A 21 11.90 -24.49 20.43
CA PRO A 21 11.75 -24.79 19.01
C PRO A 21 10.81 -23.78 18.34
N GLY A 22 11.04 -23.50 17.06
CA GLY A 22 10.23 -22.55 16.28
C GLY A 22 10.56 -21.07 16.54
N THR A 23 11.61 -20.78 17.32
CA THR A 23 12.09 -19.40 17.55
C THR A 23 12.24 -18.63 16.24
N SER A 24 11.62 -17.45 16.16
CA SER A 24 11.66 -16.57 14.98
C SER A 24 12.49 -15.29 15.19
N CYS A 25 13.02 -15.06 16.40
CA CYS A 25 13.94 -13.97 16.70
C CYS A 25 15.08 -14.41 17.63
N VAL A 26 16.31 -13.97 17.34
CA VAL A 26 17.47 -14.13 18.25
C VAL A 26 18.23 -12.82 18.37
N ARG A 27 18.62 -12.42 19.57
CA ARG A 27 19.58 -11.31 19.77
C ARG A 27 20.97 -11.82 20.14
N ILE A 28 22.02 -11.31 19.50
CA ILE A 28 23.42 -11.63 19.80
C ILE A 28 24.21 -10.34 20.09
N PHE A 29 25.09 -10.41 21.08
CA PHE A 29 25.96 -9.33 21.51
C PHE A 29 27.40 -9.49 21.05
N PHE A 30 28.01 -8.36 20.72
CA PHE A 30 29.44 -8.17 20.53
C PHE A 30 29.88 -7.09 21.53
N GLY A 31 30.73 -7.48 22.47
CA GLY A 31 31.26 -6.59 23.49
C GLY A 31 32.33 -5.64 22.95
N PRO A 32 32.89 -4.78 23.80
CA PRO A 32 34.01 -3.93 23.43
C PRO A 32 35.22 -4.76 22.97
N GLY A 33 35.75 -4.46 21.78
CA GLY A 33 36.89 -5.12 21.16
C GLY A 33 36.56 -6.34 20.31
N ASP A 34 35.32 -6.85 20.34
CA ASP A 34 34.91 -8.01 19.54
C ASP A 34 34.75 -7.66 18.05
N GLY A 35 34.49 -6.39 17.75
CA GLY A 35 34.17 -5.90 16.41
C GLY A 35 32.90 -6.52 15.83
N LEU A 36 32.85 -6.59 14.49
CA LEU A 36 31.81 -7.29 13.73
C LEU A 36 32.49 -8.13 12.62
N PRO A 37 33.18 -9.23 12.97
CA PRO A 37 33.91 -10.00 11.98
C PRO A 37 32.95 -10.70 11.02
N ALA A 38 33.24 -10.65 9.72
CA ALA A 38 32.49 -11.35 8.68
C ALA A 38 32.33 -12.86 8.96
N SER A 39 33.35 -13.48 9.59
CA SER A 39 33.35 -14.90 9.97
C SER A 39 32.29 -15.26 11.01
N ALA A 40 31.71 -14.31 11.74
CA ALA A 40 30.65 -14.59 12.70
C ALA A 40 29.43 -15.29 12.05
N TRP A 41 29.20 -15.05 10.76
CA TRP A 41 28.09 -15.65 10.02
C TRP A 41 28.35 -17.07 9.53
N THR A 42 29.61 -17.48 9.39
CA THR A 42 30.01 -18.72 8.72
C THR A 42 30.76 -19.70 9.62
N ASP A 43 31.52 -19.22 10.60
CA ASP A 43 32.23 -20.05 11.56
C ASP A 43 31.25 -20.64 12.57
N GLN A 44 31.01 -21.96 12.51
CA GLN A 44 30.07 -22.67 13.38
C GLN A 44 30.43 -22.63 14.86
N ARG A 45 31.61 -22.13 15.24
CA ARG A 45 31.97 -21.86 16.65
C ARG A 45 31.33 -20.55 17.16
N GLN A 46 30.95 -19.66 16.24
CA GLN A 46 30.34 -18.37 16.54
C GLN A 46 28.83 -18.52 16.69
N ARG A 47 28.24 -17.78 17.63
CA ARG A 47 26.80 -17.88 17.95
C ARG A 47 25.93 -17.53 16.75
N LEU A 48 26.30 -16.53 15.96
CA LEU A 48 25.54 -16.10 14.78
C LEU A 48 25.43 -17.19 13.72
N ALA A 49 26.48 -17.96 13.44
CA ALA A 49 26.46 -19.05 12.47
C ALA A 49 25.48 -20.18 12.83
N GLN A 50 25.11 -20.29 14.11
CA GLN A 50 24.22 -21.34 14.65
C GLN A 50 22.74 -20.93 14.66
N VAL A 51 22.41 -19.65 14.46
CA VAL A 51 21.03 -19.14 14.46
C VAL A 51 20.25 -19.67 13.25
N PRO A 52 18.95 -20.03 13.36
CA PRO A 52 18.16 -20.48 12.21
C PRO A 52 18.18 -19.46 11.08
N ALA A 53 18.32 -19.91 9.83
CA ALA A 53 18.45 -19.01 8.68
C ALA A 53 17.23 -18.11 8.45
N ALA A 54 16.06 -18.57 8.91
CA ALA A 54 14.81 -17.83 8.85
C ALA A 54 14.55 -16.95 10.09
N ALA A 55 15.32 -17.05 11.17
CA ALA A 55 15.09 -16.19 12.34
C ALA A 55 15.57 -14.76 12.04
N ASP A 56 14.82 -13.77 12.54
CA ASP A 56 15.33 -12.40 12.61
C ASP A 56 16.45 -12.33 13.63
N VAL A 57 17.49 -11.57 13.31
CA VAL A 57 18.67 -11.46 14.16
C VAL A 57 18.88 -10.02 14.56
N ILE A 58 18.79 -9.74 15.85
CA ILE A 58 19.22 -8.48 16.44
C ILE A 58 20.71 -8.61 16.76
N VAL A 59 21.55 -7.81 16.13
CA VAL A 59 22.99 -7.77 16.40
C VAL A 59 23.31 -6.47 17.10
N SER A 60 23.72 -6.56 18.36
CA SER A 60 24.12 -5.40 19.16
C SER A 60 25.63 -5.41 19.36
N HIS A 61 26.30 -4.29 19.10
CA HIS A 61 27.75 -4.15 19.31
C HIS A 61 28.08 -2.91 20.13
N LYS A 62 29.27 -2.88 20.75
CA LYS A 62 29.79 -1.72 21.52
C LYS A 62 30.93 -0.97 20.82
N ASP A 63 31.46 -1.46 19.70
CA ASP A 63 32.62 -0.84 19.05
C ASP A 63 32.23 0.27 18.05
N PRO A 64 32.90 1.45 18.08
CA PRO A 64 32.57 2.58 17.22
C PRO A 64 33.12 2.47 15.79
N ASP A 65 34.20 1.71 15.60
CA ASP A 65 34.98 1.68 14.36
C ASP A 65 34.77 0.40 13.53
N VAL A 66 33.70 -0.34 13.78
CA VAL A 66 33.35 -1.57 13.04
C VAL A 66 33.24 -1.33 11.53
N ASP A 67 33.48 -2.38 10.76
CA ASP A 67 33.18 -2.43 9.33
C ASP A 67 31.81 -3.07 9.12
N ALA A 68 30.75 -2.26 9.28
CA ALA A 68 29.38 -2.72 9.10
C ALA A 68 29.11 -3.15 7.66
N ALA A 69 29.78 -2.56 6.67
CA ALA A 69 29.61 -2.92 5.26
C ALA A 69 30.09 -4.35 5.00
N ALA A 70 31.30 -4.70 5.43
CA ALA A 70 31.82 -6.06 5.29
C ALA A 70 30.97 -7.08 6.08
N PHE A 71 30.52 -6.72 7.28
CA PHE A 71 29.66 -7.57 8.09
C PHE A 71 28.30 -7.86 7.42
N VAL A 72 27.65 -6.83 6.88
CA VAL A 72 26.37 -6.97 6.15
C VAL A 72 26.54 -7.73 4.85
N ALA A 73 27.61 -7.50 4.10
CA ALA A 73 27.91 -8.25 2.88
C ALA A 73 28.09 -9.75 3.19
N ALA A 74 28.78 -10.08 4.29
CA ALA A 74 28.95 -11.46 4.73
C ALA A 74 27.63 -12.11 5.16
N TRP A 75 26.77 -11.39 5.89
CA TRP A 75 25.41 -11.84 6.20
C TRP A 75 24.62 -12.15 4.93
N GLN A 76 24.63 -11.24 3.96
CA GLN A 76 23.89 -11.40 2.71
C GLN A 76 24.39 -12.62 1.91
N ALA A 77 25.71 -12.85 1.87
CA ALA A 77 26.31 -13.99 1.20
C ALA A 77 25.87 -15.36 1.77
N THR A 78 25.36 -15.40 3.01
CA THR A 78 24.82 -16.64 3.59
C THR A 78 23.46 -17.06 3.01
N GLY A 79 22.77 -16.19 2.27
CA GLY A 79 21.45 -16.47 1.70
C GLY A 79 20.32 -16.61 2.75
N ARG A 80 20.59 -16.26 4.01
CA ARG A 80 19.60 -16.22 5.10
C ARG A 80 18.35 -15.42 4.71
N THR A 81 17.20 -15.76 5.27
CA THR A 81 15.90 -15.19 4.87
C THR A 81 15.28 -14.32 5.96
N GLY A 82 15.74 -14.45 7.21
CA GLY A 82 15.39 -13.54 8.30
C GLY A 82 16.00 -12.14 8.15
N ARG A 83 15.44 -11.17 8.87
CA ARG A 83 15.93 -9.79 8.89
C ARG A 83 17.19 -9.67 9.75
N LEU A 84 18.11 -8.81 9.35
CA LEU A 84 19.21 -8.33 10.21
C LEU A 84 18.81 -6.97 10.79
N ILE A 85 18.78 -6.88 12.13
CA ILE A 85 18.54 -5.64 12.86
C ILE A 85 19.86 -5.27 13.55
N LEU A 86 20.58 -4.30 13.01
CA LEU A 86 21.86 -3.86 13.52
C LEU A 86 21.67 -2.72 14.53
N VAL A 87 22.28 -2.86 15.72
CA VAL A 87 22.19 -1.92 16.83
C VAL A 87 23.58 -1.40 17.20
N PRO A 88 23.99 -0.23 16.68
CA PRO A 88 25.23 0.42 17.07
C PRO A 88 25.15 0.94 18.50
N HIS A 89 26.11 0.55 19.34
CA HIS A 89 26.21 0.95 20.76
C HIS A 89 24.87 0.85 21.48
N HIS A 90 24.34 -0.37 21.65
CA HIS A 90 23.15 -0.58 22.46
C HIS A 90 23.32 -0.01 23.88
N GLU A 91 22.24 0.52 24.45
CA GLU A 91 22.15 0.98 25.85
C GLU A 91 23.23 2.00 26.30
N PRO A 92 23.57 3.02 25.48
CA PRO A 92 24.67 3.92 25.82
C PRO A 92 24.36 4.79 27.05
N GLU A 93 23.09 4.94 27.42
CA GLU A 93 22.67 5.70 28.59
C GLU A 93 23.04 5.06 29.94
N GLN A 94 23.48 3.79 29.94
CA GLN A 94 23.98 3.14 31.15
C GLN A 94 25.31 3.74 31.61
N GLN A 95 26.12 4.25 30.67
CA GLN A 95 27.45 4.77 30.91
C GLN A 95 28.34 3.74 31.65
N SER A 96 28.23 2.48 31.24
CA SER A 96 28.94 1.34 31.83
C SER A 96 29.51 0.42 30.74
N GLY A 97 30.51 -0.40 31.07
CA GLY A 97 30.96 -1.46 30.15
C GLY A 97 31.47 -1.00 28.78
N GLY A 98 32.12 0.17 28.70
CA GLY A 98 32.68 0.70 27.44
C GLY A 98 31.70 1.58 26.64
N ASP A 99 30.65 2.09 27.28
CA ASP A 99 29.71 3.00 26.63
C ASP A 99 30.39 4.29 26.13
N PRO A 100 30.03 4.76 24.92
CA PRO A 100 30.59 5.96 24.34
C PRO A 100 30.07 7.22 25.04
N ALA A 101 30.83 8.31 24.93
CA ALA A 101 30.25 9.64 25.16
C ALA A 101 29.21 9.97 24.06
N PRO A 102 28.26 10.90 24.28
CA PRO A 102 27.24 11.23 23.28
C PRO A 102 27.80 11.66 21.92
N ALA A 103 28.96 12.32 21.88
CA ALA A 103 29.61 12.70 20.62
C ALA A 103 30.16 11.48 19.86
N GLU A 104 30.73 10.50 20.55
CA GLU A 104 31.24 9.26 19.97
C GLU A 104 30.11 8.38 19.47
N PHE A 105 29.01 8.29 20.23
CA PHE A 105 27.77 7.64 19.79
C PHE A 105 27.23 8.25 18.48
N ARG A 106 27.22 9.57 18.35
CA ARG A 106 26.79 10.23 17.11
C ARG A 106 27.74 9.95 15.94
N LYS A 107 29.04 9.90 16.21
CA LYS A 107 30.06 9.58 15.21
C LYS A 107 29.90 8.14 14.69
N SER A 108 29.66 7.17 15.57
CA SER A 108 29.43 5.78 15.16
C SER A 108 28.16 5.64 14.33
N TRP A 109 27.08 6.36 14.66
CA TRP A 109 25.88 6.41 13.82
C TRP A 109 26.14 6.98 12.42
N THR A 110 26.87 8.10 12.30
CA THR A 110 27.26 8.63 10.99
C THR A 110 28.10 7.63 10.20
N ARG A 111 29.02 6.92 10.86
CA ARG A 111 29.82 5.86 10.23
C ARG A 111 28.94 4.71 9.71
N THR A 112 28.06 4.15 10.55
CA THR A 112 27.13 3.09 10.16
C THR A 112 26.23 3.54 9.02
N ARG A 113 25.65 4.74 9.09
CA ARG A 113 24.84 5.31 8.01
C ARG A 113 25.64 5.49 6.72
N THR A 114 26.91 5.86 6.79
CA THR A 114 27.77 5.99 5.61
C THR A 114 28.06 4.63 4.97
N GLN A 115 28.28 3.59 5.79
CA GLN A 115 28.63 2.25 5.32
C GLN A 115 27.45 1.47 4.76
N VAL A 116 26.28 1.55 5.42
CA VAL A 116 25.13 0.68 5.10
C VAL A 116 23.81 1.44 4.96
N GLY A 117 23.81 2.77 5.08
CA GLY A 117 22.58 3.58 5.02
C GLY A 117 21.86 3.47 3.67
N ASP A 118 22.60 3.38 2.57
CA ASP A 118 22.04 3.24 1.22
C ASP A 118 22.13 1.79 0.72
N HIS A 119 22.37 0.83 1.62
CA HIS A 119 22.49 -0.57 1.27
C HIS A 119 21.14 -1.09 0.71
N PRO A 120 21.12 -1.83 -0.42
CA PRO A 120 19.87 -2.29 -1.04
C PRO A 120 18.94 -3.04 -0.09
N ALA A 121 19.50 -3.86 0.81
CA ALA A 121 18.71 -4.60 1.80
C ALA A 121 17.99 -3.72 2.85
N ARG A 122 18.30 -2.41 2.97
CA ARG A 122 17.53 -1.45 3.80
C ARG A 122 16.29 -0.93 3.10
N HIS A 123 16.39 -0.67 1.79
CA HIS A 123 15.23 -0.85 0.90
C HIS A 123 14.78 -2.33 1.03
N ASP A 124 13.72 -2.91 0.51
CA ASP A 124 13.35 -4.32 0.83
C ASP A 124 13.06 -4.68 2.33
N GLY A 125 13.47 -3.87 3.33
CA GLY A 125 13.20 -4.06 4.76
C GLY A 125 13.94 -5.21 5.45
N ARG A 126 14.95 -5.80 4.80
CA ARG A 126 15.72 -6.96 5.28
C ARG A 126 16.86 -6.59 6.22
N LEU A 127 17.44 -5.42 6.06
CA LEU A 127 18.39 -4.80 6.98
C LEU A 127 17.70 -3.61 7.64
N ARG A 128 17.80 -3.50 8.96
CA ARG A 128 17.30 -2.37 9.73
C ARG A 128 18.38 -1.86 10.67
N LEU A 129 18.49 -0.54 10.78
CA LEU A 129 19.30 0.11 11.80
C LEU A 129 18.39 0.51 12.96
N ALA A 130 18.76 0.13 14.18
CA ALA A 130 17.95 0.41 15.35
C ALA A 130 18.78 1.06 16.47
N VAL A 131 18.16 1.99 17.19
CA VAL A 131 18.65 2.41 18.51
C VAL A 131 18.09 1.42 19.54
N CYS A 132 18.81 1.19 20.64
CA CYS A 132 18.32 0.37 21.74
C CYS A 132 18.67 1.03 23.07
N TRP A 133 17.69 1.16 23.96
CA TRP A 133 17.87 1.74 25.29
C TRP A 133 17.32 0.82 26.38
N THR A 134 17.92 0.88 27.56
CA THR A 134 17.41 0.24 28.75
C THR A 134 16.30 1.09 29.36
N LEU A 135 15.11 0.52 29.48
CA LEU A 135 13.95 1.27 29.96
C LEU A 135 14.06 1.68 31.42
N GLN A 136 14.68 0.86 32.28
CA GLN A 136 14.89 1.24 33.68
C GLN A 136 15.68 2.55 33.81
N TRP A 137 16.66 2.76 32.93
CA TRP A 137 17.51 3.95 32.95
C TRP A 137 16.80 5.16 32.36
N VAL A 138 16.06 4.99 31.26
CA VAL A 138 15.24 6.07 30.66
C VAL A 138 14.10 6.50 31.59
N ARG A 139 13.53 5.56 32.35
CA ARG A 139 12.45 5.80 33.32
C ARG A 139 12.95 6.35 34.65
N ARG A 140 14.26 6.26 34.92
CA ARG A 140 14.83 6.63 36.23
C ARG A 140 14.48 8.06 36.60
N VAL A 141 13.97 8.27 37.81
CA VAL A 141 13.70 9.60 38.37
C VAL A 141 14.59 9.92 39.57
N ASP A 142 14.83 11.20 39.80
CA ASP A 142 15.48 11.71 41.01
C ASP A 142 14.50 11.83 42.19
N ALA A 143 14.98 12.28 43.35
CA ALA A 143 14.17 12.46 44.55
C ALA A 143 13.01 13.48 44.38
N ALA A 144 13.08 14.34 43.36
CA ALA A 144 12.02 15.29 43.01
C ALA A 144 11.07 14.74 41.92
N GLY A 145 11.22 13.46 41.53
CA GLY A 145 10.39 12.82 40.50
C GLY A 145 10.76 13.22 39.06
N ARG A 146 11.90 13.89 38.85
CA ARG A 146 12.35 14.33 37.51
C ARG A 146 13.15 13.22 36.84
N ARG A 147 12.94 12.97 35.54
CA ARG A 147 13.74 11.98 34.79
C ARG A 147 15.23 12.34 34.85
N VAL A 148 16.05 11.39 35.29
CA VAL A 148 17.51 11.52 35.39
C VAL A 148 18.15 11.40 34.01
N ASN A 149 17.63 10.52 33.17
CA ASN A 149 18.12 10.30 31.83
C ASN A 149 17.13 10.80 30.79
N ASN A 150 17.64 11.53 29.81
CA ASN A 150 16.89 11.93 28.62
C ASN A 150 17.37 11.09 27.45
N TRP A 151 16.50 10.22 26.92
CA TRP A 151 16.80 9.40 25.74
C TRP A 151 17.23 10.26 24.53
N ARG A 152 16.76 11.52 24.45
CA ARG A 152 17.14 12.44 23.36
C ARG A 152 18.63 12.76 23.35
N THR A 153 19.31 12.64 24.48
CA THR A 153 20.79 12.75 24.54
C THR A 153 21.46 11.71 23.63
N TRP A 154 20.83 10.53 23.54
CA TRP A 154 21.28 9.34 22.82
C TRP A 154 20.48 9.06 21.55
N TRP A 155 19.72 10.05 21.09
CA TRP A 155 19.05 9.99 19.78
C TRP A 155 19.98 10.59 18.72
N PRO A 156 20.27 9.89 17.62
CA PRO A 156 21.12 10.39 16.55
C PRO A 156 20.33 11.35 15.66
N GLU A 157 19.98 12.53 16.16
CA GLU A 157 19.11 13.51 15.47
C GLU A 157 19.59 13.82 14.04
N HIS A 158 20.91 13.97 13.86
CA HIS A 158 21.53 14.25 12.56
C HIS A 158 21.44 13.08 11.56
N GLU A 159 21.13 11.87 12.04
CA GLU A 159 20.93 10.65 11.23
C GLU A 159 19.54 10.05 11.46
N ALA A 160 18.54 10.82 11.94
CA ALA A 160 17.22 10.29 12.28
C ALA A 160 16.51 9.60 11.08
N GLY A 161 16.86 10.00 9.86
CA GLY A 161 16.41 9.34 8.62
C GLY A 161 16.97 7.92 8.43
N ALA A 162 18.11 7.60 9.04
CA ALA A 162 18.72 6.28 8.99
C ALA A 162 18.22 5.32 10.09
N VAL A 163 17.52 5.81 11.11
CA VAL A 163 16.93 4.96 12.15
C VAL A 163 15.63 4.34 11.62
N ASP A 164 15.58 3.00 11.58
CA ASP A 164 14.43 2.22 11.09
C ASP A 164 13.52 1.74 12.24
N LEU A 165 14.06 1.59 13.45
CA LEU A 165 13.39 0.96 14.59
C LEU A 165 13.93 1.50 15.93
N VAL A 166 13.06 1.62 16.93
CA VAL A 166 13.43 1.91 18.32
C VAL A 166 13.27 0.65 19.16
N LEU A 167 14.35 0.13 19.70
CA LEU A 167 14.35 -1.04 20.56
C LEU A 167 14.53 -0.66 22.02
N ALA A 168 14.12 -1.57 22.89
CA ALA A 168 14.34 -1.44 24.31
C ALA A 168 14.70 -2.75 24.98
N ASP A 169 15.46 -2.58 26.06
CA ASP A 169 15.80 -3.60 27.03
C ASP A 169 14.99 -3.30 28.29
N TRP A 170 14.06 -4.20 28.60
CA TRP A 170 13.13 -4.06 29.69
C TRP A 170 13.56 -4.90 30.87
N TYR A 171 13.71 -4.24 32.01
CA TYR A 171 13.97 -4.82 33.32
C TYR A 171 13.05 -4.15 34.35
N PRO A 172 12.72 -4.83 35.47
CA PRO A 172 11.80 -4.29 36.47
C PRO A 172 12.30 -2.96 37.04
N TYR A 173 11.42 -1.96 37.08
CA TYR A 173 11.71 -0.67 37.67
C TYR A 173 10.47 -0.04 38.30
N ASP A 174 10.53 0.28 39.59
CA ASP A 174 9.50 1.05 40.29
C ASP A 174 10.16 2.11 41.19
N PRO A 175 10.09 3.41 40.83
CA PRO A 175 10.73 4.46 41.63
C PRO A 175 10.13 4.61 43.04
N THR A 176 8.97 4.03 43.31
CA THR A 176 8.29 4.08 44.60
C THR A 176 8.62 2.90 45.51
N ALA A 177 9.25 1.85 44.97
CA ALA A 177 9.64 0.67 45.73
C ALA A 177 10.88 0.96 46.62
N PRO A 178 11.01 0.29 47.78
CA PRO A 178 12.21 0.41 48.62
C PRO A 178 13.52 0.11 47.88
N ASN A 179 13.50 -0.87 46.98
CA ASN A 179 14.53 -1.08 45.98
C ASN A 179 13.92 -0.92 44.58
N PRO A 180 14.17 0.20 43.88
CA PRO A 180 13.54 0.47 42.60
C PRO A 180 13.84 -0.55 41.51
N PHE A 181 14.94 -1.29 41.61
CA PHE A 181 15.35 -2.29 40.62
C PHE A 181 14.90 -3.71 40.98
N ARG A 182 14.24 -3.88 42.12
CA ARG A 182 13.65 -5.16 42.58
C ARG A 182 12.27 -4.91 43.20
N PRO A 183 11.28 -4.42 42.42
CA PRO A 183 9.93 -4.19 42.90
C PRO A 183 9.23 -5.49 43.31
N ALA A 184 8.54 -5.49 44.46
CA ALA A 184 7.82 -6.66 44.96
C ALA A 184 6.47 -6.92 44.24
N ALA A 185 6.31 -6.43 43.02
CA ALA A 185 5.13 -6.65 42.18
C ALA A 185 5.52 -6.74 40.71
N TYR A 186 4.76 -7.53 39.96
CA TYR A 186 4.83 -7.56 38.50
C TYR A 186 4.11 -6.35 37.93
N GLU A 187 4.83 -5.48 37.23
CA GLU A 187 4.26 -4.24 36.68
C GLU A 187 3.22 -4.52 35.58
N GLU A 188 2.13 -3.76 35.57
CA GLU A 188 1.10 -3.88 34.54
C GLU A 188 1.61 -3.41 33.17
N PRO A 189 1.30 -4.14 32.06
CA PRO A 189 1.87 -3.84 30.75
C PRO A 189 1.72 -2.41 30.24
N PRO A 190 0.55 -1.73 30.38
CA PRO A 190 0.42 -0.34 29.96
C PRO A 190 1.40 0.60 30.65
N ALA A 191 1.68 0.38 31.94
CA ALA A 191 2.62 1.20 32.71
C ALA A 191 4.07 0.84 32.33
N ALA A 192 4.39 -0.45 32.30
CA ALA A 192 5.71 -0.98 32.01
C ALA A 192 6.26 -0.54 30.64
N LEU A 193 5.38 -0.37 29.65
CA LEU A 193 5.73 -0.07 28.26
C LEU A 193 5.26 1.32 27.79
N ALA A 194 4.73 2.16 28.69
CA ALA A 194 4.28 3.52 28.35
C ALA A 194 5.37 4.35 27.64
N VAL A 195 6.61 4.23 28.11
CA VAL A 195 7.75 4.94 27.52
C VAL A 195 8.02 4.49 26.08
N MET A 196 7.82 3.22 25.73
CA MET A 196 8.00 2.78 24.34
C MET A 196 6.98 3.39 23.40
N VAL A 197 5.73 3.50 23.84
CA VAL A 197 4.67 4.16 23.07
C VAL A 197 4.95 5.67 22.94
N GLU A 198 5.45 6.31 24.00
CA GLU A 198 5.93 7.70 23.97
C GLU A 198 7.05 7.89 22.94
N LEU A 199 8.07 7.02 22.98
CA LEU A 199 9.22 7.06 22.07
C LEU A 199 8.82 6.85 20.62
N ALA A 200 8.00 5.84 20.34
CA ALA A 200 7.50 5.56 19.01
C ALA A 200 6.73 6.77 18.44
N ARG A 201 5.88 7.40 19.27
CA ARG A 201 5.15 8.61 18.89
C ARG A 201 6.07 9.81 18.65
N ALA A 202 7.05 10.02 19.54
CA ALA A 202 7.96 11.15 19.46
C ALA A 202 8.90 11.09 18.25
N THR A 203 9.29 9.88 17.84
CA THR A 203 10.24 9.66 16.74
C THR A 203 9.54 9.34 15.41
N GLY A 204 8.25 8.97 15.45
CA GLY A 204 7.52 8.44 14.30
C GLY A 204 8.03 7.07 13.83
N LYS A 205 8.86 6.40 14.63
CA LYS A 205 9.47 5.11 14.28
C LYS A 205 8.71 3.95 14.93
N PRO A 206 8.68 2.77 14.28
CA PRO A 206 8.19 1.58 14.94
C PRO A 206 9.07 1.22 16.14
N TRP A 207 8.56 0.36 17.02
CA TRP A 207 9.27 -0.04 18.23
C TRP A 207 9.31 -1.55 18.45
N GLY A 208 10.20 -2.01 19.34
CA GLY A 208 10.32 -3.42 19.73
C GLY A 208 11.01 -3.63 21.07
N ILE A 209 11.01 -4.88 21.54
CA ILE A 209 11.65 -5.33 22.78
C ILE A 209 12.80 -6.26 22.41
N ALA A 210 14.03 -5.77 22.53
CA ALA A 210 15.24 -6.52 22.21
C ALA A 210 15.71 -7.39 23.39
N GLU A 211 15.37 -6.98 24.61
CA GLU A 211 15.43 -7.80 25.82
C GLU A 211 14.22 -7.56 26.71
N ILE A 212 13.73 -8.65 27.29
CA ILE A 212 12.87 -8.60 28.45
C ILE A 212 13.32 -9.64 29.45
N ASN A 213 13.30 -9.28 30.72
CA ASN A 213 13.60 -10.17 31.82
C ASN A 213 12.84 -9.72 33.07
N HIS A 214 12.22 -10.67 33.76
CA HIS A 214 11.77 -10.48 35.12
C HIS A 214 12.24 -11.66 36.00
N PRO A 215 13.03 -11.42 37.06
CA PRO A 215 13.34 -12.46 38.05
C PRO A 215 12.07 -12.83 38.82
N ARG A 216 12.00 -14.06 39.35
CA ARG A 216 10.89 -14.42 40.25
C ARG A 216 10.97 -13.58 41.51
N ILE A 217 9.81 -13.12 42.00
CA ILE A 217 9.73 -12.36 43.25
C ILE A 217 9.82 -13.36 44.40
N THR A 218 11.06 -13.71 44.74
CA THR A 218 11.43 -14.69 45.77
C THR A 218 12.64 -14.22 46.55
N THR A 219 12.76 -14.68 47.79
CA THR A 219 13.93 -14.47 48.65
C THR A 219 15.22 -14.96 48.01
N ALA A 220 15.18 -16.09 47.30
CA ALA A 220 16.29 -16.59 46.49
C ALA A 220 16.68 -15.63 45.35
N GLY A 221 15.69 -14.96 44.75
CA GLY A 221 15.89 -13.86 43.81
C GLY A 221 16.10 -12.50 44.48
N GLY A 222 16.60 -12.46 45.72
CA GLY A 222 16.95 -11.22 46.43
C GLY A 222 15.77 -10.31 46.80
N TYR A 223 14.53 -10.83 46.81
CA TYR A 223 13.35 -10.11 47.28
C TYR A 223 13.13 -10.32 48.80
N PRO A 224 12.40 -9.43 49.49
CA PRO A 224 12.15 -9.60 50.92
C PRO A 224 11.15 -10.72 51.24
N VAL A 225 10.42 -11.24 50.24
CA VAL A 225 9.32 -12.19 50.39
C VAL A 225 9.21 -13.12 49.18
N ASP A 226 8.70 -14.33 49.39
CA ASP A 226 8.33 -15.28 48.33
C ASP A 226 6.88 -15.03 47.88
N LEU A 227 6.71 -14.22 46.83
CA LEU A 227 5.40 -13.88 46.27
C LEU A 227 5.05 -14.69 45.02
N ASP A 228 6.03 -15.32 44.39
CA ASP A 228 5.85 -16.19 43.22
C ASP A 228 6.79 -17.40 43.25
N PRO A 229 6.65 -18.31 44.24
CA PRO A 229 7.57 -19.43 44.43
C PRO A 229 7.53 -20.43 43.26
N ASP A 230 6.39 -20.58 42.60
CA ASP A 230 6.22 -21.52 41.47
C ASP A 230 6.44 -20.88 40.09
N GLY A 231 6.49 -19.54 40.01
CA GLY A 231 6.69 -18.80 38.76
C GLY A 231 5.39 -18.59 37.97
N SER A 232 4.23 -18.99 38.48
CA SER A 232 2.94 -18.88 37.79
C SER A 232 2.57 -17.42 37.50
N ARG A 233 2.84 -16.51 38.45
CA ARG A 233 2.54 -15.08 38.28
C ARG A 233 3.47 -14.44 37.26
N CYS A 234 4.75 -14.81 37.27
CA CYS A 234 5.71 -14.37 36.25
C CYS A 234 5.33 -14.88 34.86
N ALA A 235 4.93 -16.15 34.74
CA ALA A 235 4.47 -16.74 33.48
C ALA A 235 3.23 -15.99 32.92
N ASP A 236 2.25 -15.71 33.76
CA ASP A 236 1.07 -14.93 33.38
C ASP A 236 1.42 -13.49 33.01
N TRP A 237 2.37 -12.88 33.73
CA TRP A 237 2.89 -11.57 33.38
C TRP A 237 3.54 -11.56 31.98
N TYR A 238 4.36 -12.56 31.62
CA TYR A 238 4.92 -12.69 30.27
C TYR A 238 3.83 -12.73 29.19
N ARG A 239 2.77 -13.51 29.41
CA ARG A 239 1.64 -13.62 28.46
C ARG A 239 0.93 -12.27 28.29
N ARG A 240 0.63 -11.58 29.39
CA ARG A 240 -0.05 -10.27 29.35
C ARG A 240 0.83 -9.18 28.73
N MET A 241 2.11 -9.15 29.07
CA MET A 241 3.07 -8.20 28.50
C MET A 241 3.24 -8.41 26.99
N HIS A 242 3.44 -9.64 26.54
CA HIS A 242 3.56 -9.98 25.12
C HIS A 242 2.30 -9.62 24.34
N ALA A 243 1.13 -10.00 24.84
CA ALA A 243 -0.16 -9.69 24.21
C ALA A 243 -0.39 -8.17 24.09
N TRP A 244 -0.11 -7.43 25.17
CA TRP A 244 -0.23 -5.97 25.15
C TRP A 244 0.76 -5.33 24.18
N ALA A 245 2.02 -5.77 24.19
CA ALA A 245 3.04 -5.24 23.29
C ALA A 245 2.68 -5.49 21.82
N LYS A 246 2.24 -6.71 21.49
CA LYS A 246 1.75 -7.05 20.13
C LYS A 246 0.60 -6.13 19.72
N ALA A 247 -0.40 -5.95 20.59
CA ALA A 247 -1.56 -5.09 20.34
C ALA A 247 -1.19 -3.60 20.16
N ASN A 248 -0.05 -3.16 20.71
CA ASN A 248 0.40 -1.76 20.68
C ASN A 248 1.56 -1.51 19.71
N GLY A 249 1.75 -2.37 18.71
CA GLY A 249 2.65 -2.09 17.59
C GLY A 249 4.09 -2.59 17.75
N CYS A 250 4.38 -3.39 18.78
CA CYS A 250 5.70 -3.97 19.00
C CYS A 250 6.07 -4.90 17.83
N GLN A 251 7.25 -4.70 17.24
CA GLN A 251 7.68 -5.40 16.03
C GLN A 251 8.60 -6.59 16.27
N VAL A 252 9.16 -6.75 17.46
CA VAL A 252 10.06 -7.85 17.83
C VAL A 252 10.08 -8.02 19.35
N TRP A 253 10.22 -9.26 19.83
CA TRP A 253 10.20 -9.61 21.23
C TRP A 253 11.25 -10.68 21.54
N SER A 254 12.17 -10.40 22.46
CA SER A 254 13.24 -11.33 22.82
C SER A 254 13.47 -11.37 24.33
N HIS A 255 13.42 -12.58 24.92
CA HIS A 255 13.72 -12.81 26.34
C HIS A 255 15.22 -12.95 26.61
N TYR A 256 15.76 -12.36 27.67
CA TYR A 256 17.19 -12.48 28.03
C TYR A 256 17.49 -13.64 29.00
N HIS A 257 18.24 -14.66 28.54
CA HIS A 257 18.64 -15.81 29.36
C HIS A 257 19.94 -15.57 30.12
N ARG A 258 19.86 -14.91 31.27
CA ARG A 258 21.01 -14.74 32.17
C ARG A 258 20.59 -14.64 33.63
N ASP A 259 21.42 -15.21 34.51
CA ASP A 259 21.29 -15.16 35.97
C ASP A 259 19.86 -15.51 36.43
N GLU A 260 19.27 -14.73 37.34
CA GLU A 260 17.91 -14.93 37.87
C GLU A 260 16.80 -14.87 36.79
N GLY A 261 17.11 -14.34 35.61
CA GLY A 261 16.21 -14.24 34.46
C GLY A 261 16.25 -15.43 33.52
N ASP A 262 17.11 -16.41 33.76
CA ASP A 262 17.20 -17.55 32.88
C ASP A 262 16.01 -18.51 33.06
N LEU A 263 15.17 -18.61 32.02
CA LEU A 263 13.99 -19.45 32.08
C LEU A 263 14.27 -20.93 31.84
N THR A 264 15.47 -21.36 31.44
CA THR A 264 15.68 -22.78 31.04
C THR A 264 15.40 -23.79 32.16
N GLU A 265 15.48 -23.34 33.41
CA GLU A 265 15.22 -24.13 34.62
C GLU A 265 13.95 -23.67 35.35
N ARG A 266 13.21 -22.70 34.82
CA ARG A 266 11.98 -22.12 35.39
C ARG A 266 10.77 -22.64 34.63
N THR A 267 10.24 -23.81 35.04
CA THR A 267 9.25 -24.58 34.25
C THR A 267 8.04 -23.77 33.78
N ALA A 268 7.38 -23.01 34.66
CA ALA A 268 6.17 -22.26 34.31
C ALA A 268 6.45 -21.17 33.26
N GLU A 269 7.54 -20.43 33.42
CA GLU A 269 7.92 -19.34 32.54
C GLU A 269 8.56 -19.84 31.24
N GLN A 270 9.34 -20.91 31.29
CA GLN A 270 9.80 -21.62 30.10
C GLN A 270 8.61 -22.03 29.23
N GLN A 271 7.59 -22.62 29.85
CA GLN A 271 6.38 -23.05 29.16
C GLN A 271 5.63 -21.85 28.58
N ALA A 272 5.53 -20.73 29.30
CA ALA A 272 4.94 -19.51 28.76
C ALA A 272 5.71 -19.00 27.53
N LEU A 273 7.05 -18.92 27.57
CA LEU A 273 7.83 -18.49 26.41
C LEU A 273 7.69 -19.45 25.22
N ARG A 274 7.65 -20.77 25.46
CA ARG A 274 7.38 -21.78 24.42
C ARG A 274 6.02 -21.56 23.76
N GLU A 275 4.98 -21.32 24.55
CA GLU A 275 3.64 -21.04 24.04
C GLU A 275 3.62 -19.78 23.18
N LEU A 276 4.28 -18.70 23.62
CA LEU A 276 4.36 -17.46 22.86
C LEU A 276 5.05 -17.66 21.51
N ILE A 277 6.14 -18.41 21.47
CA ILE A 277 6.86 -18.75 20.23
C ILE A 277 6.01 -19.67 19.34
N ALA A 278 5.39 -20.70 19.90
CA ALA A 278 4.55 -21.63 19.14
C ALA A 278 3.30 -20.94 18.55
N ASN A 279 2.66 -20.05 19.31
CA ASN A 279 1.52 -19.27 18.85
C ASN A 279 1.90 -18.30 17.72
N GLU A 280 3.10 -17.75 17.75
CA GLU A 280 3.64 -16.92 16.67
C GLU A 280 3.85 -17.76 15.41
N ALA A 281 4.48 -18.92 15.52
CA ALA A 281 4.77 -19.81 14.40
C ALA A 281 3.49 -20.40 13.77
N ALA A 282 2.46 -20.66 14.58
CA ALA A 282 1.17 -21.22 14.16
C ALA A 282 0.15 -20.16 13.69
N ALA A 283 0.47 -18.86 13.77
CA ALA A 283 -0.47 -17.81 13.41
C ALA A 283 -0.94 -17.96 11.94
N PRO A 284 -2.26 -18.00 11.66
CA PRO A 284 -2.77 -18.18 10.32
C PRO A 284 -2.25 -17.12 9.36
N ARG A 285 -1.68 -17.56 8.23
CA ARG A 285 -1.19 -16.67 7.17
C ARG A 285 -2.34 -16.33 6.22
N ARG A 286 -3.08 -15.27 6.54
CA ARG A 286 -4.12 -14.73 5.64
C ARG A 286 -3.50 -13.68 4.75
N LEU A 287 -3.66 -13.75 3.43
CA LEU A 287 -3.23 -12.64 2.57
C LEU A 287 -4.00 -11.36 2.95
N ALA A 288 -3.35 -10.21 2.80
CA ALA A 288 -4.04 -8.93 2.87
C ALA A 288 -5.20 -8.87 1.85
N PRO A 289 -6.36 -8.28 2.18
CA PRO A 289 -7.50 -8.17 1.26
C PRO A 289 -7.18 -7.61 -0.14
N ALA A 290 -6.23 -6.67 -0.23
CA ALA A 290 -5.74 -6.16 -1.50
C ALA A 290 -5.08 -7.27 -2.35
N LEU A 291 -4.24 -8.11 -1.73
CA LEU A 291 -3.58 -9.23 -2.40
C LEU A 291 -4.53 -10.40 -2.70
N GLU A 292 -5.59 -10.56 -1.91
CA GLU A 292 -6.69 -11.47 -2.24
C GLU A 292 -7.39 -11.05 -3.54
N THR A 293 -7.62 -9.74 -3.70
CA THR A 293 -8.18 -9.17 -4.93
C THR A 293 -7.23 -9.44 -6.12
N LEU A 294 -5.93 -9.17 -5.95
CA LEU A 294 -4.92 -9.47 -6.97
C LEU A 294 -4.90 -10.95 -7.36
N ARG A 295 -4.91 -11.85 -6.36
CA ARG A 295 -4.94 -13.31 -6.56
C ARG A 295 -6.17 -13.72 -7.36
N ALA A 296 -7.35 -13.20 -7.02
CA ALA A 296 -8.57 -13.49 -7.75
C ALA A 296 -8.52 -13.03 -9.22
N GLU A 297 -7.93 -11.85 -9.50
CA GLU A 297 -7.75 -11.39 -10.87
C GLU A 297 -6.71 -12.22 -11.65
N LEU A 298 -5.60 -12.59 -11.00
CA LEU A 298 -4.58 -13.49 -11.57
C LEU A 298 -5.17 -14.84 -11.95
N THR A 299 -5.93 -15.47 -11.06
CA THR A 299 -6.58 -16.77 -11.33
C THR A 299 -7.56 -16.69 -12.49
N ARG A 300 -8.27 -15.55 -12.64
CA ARG A 300 -9.22 -15.34 -13.73
C ARG A 300 -8.54 -15.11 -15.08
N ARG A 301 -7.48 -14.29 -15.11
CA ARG A 301 -6.77 -13.93 -16.35
C ARG A 301 -5.81 -15.03 -16.82
N TRP A 302 -5.12 -15.67 -15.87
CA TRP A 302 -4.11 -16.70 -16.13
C TRP A 302 -4.36 -17.93 -15.24
N PRO A 303 -5.38 -18.75 -15.56
CA PRO A 303 -5.72 -19.91 -14.75
C PRO A 303 -4.55 -20.90 -14.63
N GLY A 304 -4.49 -21.60 -13.50
CA GLY A 304 -3.46 -22.61 -13.20
C GLY A 304 -3.39 -22.93 -11.71
N SER A 305 -3.34 -24.22 -11.36
CA SER A 305 -3.12 -24.64 -9.97
C SER A 305 -1.72 -24.23 -9.51
N GLY A 306 -1.60 -23.68 -8.30
CA GLY A 306 -0.30 -23.28 -7.75
C GLY A 306 0.28 -21.98 -8.33
N ARG A 307 -0.49 -21.23 -9.13
CA ARG A 307 -0.11 -19.94 -9.73
C ARG A 307 0.43 -18.94 -8.70
N THR A 308 -0.14 -18.95 -7.50
CA THR A 308 0.24 -18.05 -6.43
C THR A 308 0.71 -18.83 -5.21
N VAL A 309 1.82 -18.40 -4.63
CA VAL A 309 2.38 -18.97 -3.40
C VAL A 309 2.31 -17.91 -2.31
N VAL A 310 1.60 -18.22 -1.24
CA VAL A 310 1.47 -17.37 -0.05
C VAL A 310 2.45 -17.82 1.03
N GLU A 311 2.69 -19.13 1.11
CA GLU A 311 3.60 -19.74 2.07
C GLU A 311 5.01 -19.86 1.48
N SER A 312 5.70 -18.73 1.39
CA SER A 312 7.12 -18.69 1.06
C SER A 312 7.93 -18.41 2.32
N THR A 313 8.95 -19.20 2.61
CA THR A 313 9.87 -18.98 3.75
C THR A 313 11.10 -18.17 3.35
N HIS A 314 11.20 -17.77 2.08
CA HIS A 314 12.38 -17.13 1.53
C HIS A 314 12.43 -15.61 1.76
N HIS A 315 11.31 -14.98 2.11
CA HIS A 315 11.24 -13.55 2.45
C HIS A 315 10.47 -13.29 3.75
N ALA A 316 10.85 -12.22 4.46
CA ALA A 316 10.26 -11.85 5.75
C ALA A 316 8.84 -11.25 5.62
N ASP A 317 8.48 -10.69 4.46
CA ASP A 317 7.14 -10.13 4.17
C ASP A 317 6.07 -11.19 3.83
N HIS A 318 6.48 -12.45 3.63
CA HIS A 318 5.58 -13.61 3.65
C HIS A 318 5.17 -14.05 5.06
N ARG A 319 5.67 -13.37 6.11
CA ARG A 319 5.16 -13.52 7.47
C ARG A 319 3.95 -12.63 7.65
N ALA A 320 3.02 -13.08 8.48
CA ALA A 320 1.91 -12.22 8.86
C ALA A 320 2.47 -10.92 9.50
N ASN A 321 1.82 -9.78 9.31
CA ASN A 321 2.14 -8.50 9.94
C ASN A 321 1.37 -8.39 11.27
N LEU A 322 1.48 -7.28 12.00
CA LEU A 322 0.85 -7.13 13.33
C LEU A 322 -0.69 -7.21 13.31
N ARG A 323 -1.32 -7.10 12.14
CA ARG A 323 -2.76 -7.28 11.91
C ARG A 323 -3.10 -8.72 11.45
N ASP A 324 -2.14 -9.64 11.56
CA ASP A 324 -2.25 -11.04 11.18
C ASP A 324 -2.59 -11.24 9.68
N THR A 325 -2.06 -10.38 8.81
CA THR A 325 -2.13 -10.50 7.34
C THR A 325 -0.75 -10.59 6.69
N VAL A 326 -0.62 -11.30 5.57
CA VAL A 326 0.60 -11.38 4.76
C VAL A 326 0.55 -10.30 3.68
N ASP A 327 1.60 -9.49 3.62
CA ASP A 327 1.70 -8.31 2.75
C ASP A 327 2.49 -8.60 1.46
N ALA A 328 2.69 -9.88 1.13
CA ALA A 328 3.36 -10.32 -0.08
C ALA A 328 2.70 -11.55 -0.74
N LEU A 329 2.92 -11.66 -2.06
CA LEU A 329 2.42 -12.72 -2.91
C LEU A 329 3.49 -13.12 -3.92
N ASP A 330 3.86 -14.40 -3.97
CA ASP A 330 4.71 -14.94 -5.02
C ASP A 330 3.83 -15.48 -6.15
N VAL A 331 4.22 -15.24 -7.41
CA VAL A 331 3.50 -15.66 -8.62
C VAL A 331 4.43 -16.50 -9.49
N ASP A 332 3.99 -17.70 -9.88
CA ASP A 332 4.63 -18.49 -10.93
C ASP A 332 4.41 -17.80 -12.28
N VAL A 333 5.52 -17.37 -12.88
CA VAL A 333 5.53 -16.58 -14.12
C VAL A 333 5.27 -17.42 -15.37
N SER A 334 5.23 -18.74 -15.28
CA SER A 334 5.07 -19.65 -16.43
C SER A 334 3.72 -19.44 -17.12
N GLY A 335 3.72 -18.83 -18.31
CA GLY A 335 2.50 -18.51 -19.04
C GLY A 335 1.75 -17.27 -18.52
N VAL A 336 2.39 -16.46 -17.67
CA VAL A 336 1.91 -15.14 -17.25
C VAL A 336 2.61 -14.06 -18.07
N ASP A 337 1.86 -13.10 -18.60
CA ASP A 337 2.46 -11.88 -19.13
C ASP A 337 2.91 -10.99 -17.95
N THR A 338 4.17 -11.17 -17.57
CA THR A 338 4.80 -10.46 -16.44
C THR A 338 4.89 -8.95 -16.68
N THR A 339 4.94 -8.51 -17.94
CA THR A 339 4.95 -7.07 -18.27
C THR A 339 3.60 -6.46 -17.95
N ALA A 340 2.50 -7.11 -18.38
CA ALA A 340 1.15 -6.66 -18.05
C ALA A 340 0.88 -6.69 -16.54
N LEU A 341 1.34 -7.75 -15.86
CA LEU A 341 1.21 -7.89 -14.41
C LEU A 341 1.94 -6.77 -13.65
N LEU A 342 3.21 -6.54 -13.96
CA LEU A 342 3.99 -5.48 -13.33
C LEU A 342 3.40 -4.10 -13.63
N ALA A 343 2.93 -3.84 -14.85
CA ALA A 343 2.32 -2.56 -15.19
C ALA A 343 1.04 -2.30 -14.38
N ALA A 344 0.19 -3.32 -14.20
CA ALA A 344 -0.99 -3.23 -13.34
C ALA A 344 -0.63 -3.02 -11.88
N PHE A 345 0.31 -3.82 -11.37
CA PHE A 345 0.81 -3.74 -10.01
C PHE A 345 1.35 -2.34 -9.68
N GLN A 346 2.22 -1.80 -10.54
CA GLN A 346 2.86 -0.50 -10.33
C GLN A 346 1.90 0.69 -10.34
N ARG A 347 0.71 0.56 -10.94
CA ARG A 347 -0.34 1.59 -10.92
C ARG A 347 -1.20 1.56 -9.66
N HIS A 348 -1.25 0.42 -8.95
CA HIS A 348 -2.11 0.27 -7.79
C HIS A 348 -1.50 0.98 -6.57
N PRO A 349 -2.25 1.82 -5.84
CA PRO A 349 -1.70 2.62 -4.74
C PRO A 349 -1.21 1.79 -3.55
N SER A 350 -1.70 0.56 -3.37
CA SER A 350 -1.19 -0.36 -2.34
C SER A 350 0.17 -0.96 -2.66
N ALA A 351 0.62 -0.92 -3.92
CA ALA A 351 1.87 -1.56 -4.31
C ALA A 351 3.08 -0.90 -3.62
N ALA A 352 4.02 -1.70 -3.14
CA ALA A 352 5.26 -1.21 -2.54
C ALA A 352 6.50 -1.67 -3.29
N GLN A 353 6.59 -2.95 -3.67
CA GLN A 353 7.77 -3.51 -4.30
C GLN A 353 7.48 -4.75 -5.13
N TRP A 354 8.33 -5.05 -6.10
CA TRP A 354 8.36 -6.34 -6.79
C TRP A 354 9.79 -6.85 -6.93
N ILE A 355 9.97 -8.17 -6.96
CA ILE A 355 11.25 -8.83 -7.23
C ILE A 355 11.06 -9.89 -8.32
N LEU A 356 11.89 -9.85 -9.36
CA LEU A 356 11.86 -10.80 -10.48
C LEU A 356 13.26 -10.98 -11.06
N ALA A 357 13.72 -12.23 -11.15
CA ALA A 357 14.98 -12.62 -11.81
C ALA A 357 16.17 -11.73 -11.38
N GLY A 358 16.44 -11.71 -10.07
CA GLY A 358 17.53 -10.91 -9.49
C GLY A 358 17.37 -9.39 -9.59
N SER A 359 16.19 -8.88 -9.96
CA SER A 359 15.89 -7.45 -10.01
C SER A 359 14.78 -7.07 -9.03
N THR A 360 14.84 -5.87 -8.47
CA THR A 360 13.78 -5.28 -7.62
C THR A 360 13.42 -3.88 -8.10
N ALA A 361 12.20 -3.41 -7.82
CA ALA A 361 11.85 -1.99 -7.88
C ALA A 361 10.74 -1.65 -6.87
N ARG A 362 10.66 -0.38 -6.44
CA ARG A 362 9.74 0.04 -5.36
C ARG A 362 8.90 1.26 -5.75
N ALA A 363 7.76 1.43 -5.11
CA ALA A 363 6.90 2.58 -5.36
C ALA A 363 7.55 3.90 -4.90
N ASP A 364 8.29 3.88 -3.80
CA ASP A 364 8.84 5.08 -3.15
C ASP A 364 9.99 5.73 -3.92
N ASP A 365 10.61 5.02 -4.88
CA ASP A 365 11.65 5.54 -5.76
C ASP A 365 11.21 5.62 -7.22
N GLY A 366 9.89 5.70 -7.45
CA GLY A 366 9.32 5.81 -8.79
C GLY A 366 9.48 4.55 -9.64
N TRP A 367 9.56 3.37 -9.03
CA TRP A 367 9.76 2.08 -9.68
C TRP A 367 11.10 1.96 -10.40
N THR A 368 12.14 2.58 -9.84
CA THR A 368 13.50 2.46 -10.39
C THR A 368 14.00 1.03 -10.22
N ARG A 369 14.31 0.36 -11.33
CA ARG A 369 14.82 -1.02 -11.31
C ARG A 369 16.26 -1.07 -10.83
N ARG A 370 16.55 -1.99 -9.90
CA ARG A 370 17.87 -2.19 -9.29
C ARG A 370 18.20 -3.69 -9.17
N PRO A 371 19.48 -4.07 -9.06
CA PRO A 371 19.86 -5.42 -8.66
C PRO A 371 19.27 -5.77 -7.28
N TYR A 372 18.69 -6.96 -7.14
CA TYR A 372 18.18 -7.45 -5.87
C TYR A 372 19.32 -8.09 -5.06
N ALA A 373 19.49 -7.63 -3.82
CA ALA A 373 20.55 -8.08 -2.93
C ALA A 373 20.14 -9.29 -2.06
N GLY A 374 18.84 -9.60 -1.96
CA GLY A 374 18.39 -10.71 -1.14
C GLY A 374 18.49 -12.08 -1.83
N THR A 375 17.96 -13.08 -1.14
CA THR A 375 17.75 -14.43 -1.64
C THR A 375 16.74 -14.37 -2.78
N ASP A 376 17.20 -14.54 -4.03
CA ASP A 376 16.35 -14.49 -5.21
C ASP A 376 15.26 -15.57 -5.14
N PRO A 377 13.96 -15.24 -5.30
CA PRO A 377 12.90 -16.25 -5.39
C PRO A 377 13.06 -17.17 -6.62
N GLY A 378 13.97 -16.82 -7.54
CA GLY A 378 14.35 -17.57 -8.73
C GLY A 378 13.68 -17.01 -9.99
N ALA A 379 14.28 -17.27 -11.16
CA ALA A 379 13.78 -16.74 -12.44
C ALA A 379 12.34 -17.17 -12.79
N GLY A 380 11.83 -18.24 -12.17
CA GLY A 380 10.46 -18.74 -12.34
C GLY A 380 9.42 -18.08 -11.43
N ARG A 381 9.80 -17.12 -10.58
CA ARG A 381 8.89 -16.49 -9.61
C ARG A 381 8.99 -14.96 -9.64
N LEU A 382 7.82 -14.33 -9.61
CA LEU A 382 7.65 -12.90 -9.39
C LEU A 382 7.10 -12.70 -7.97
N HIS A 383 7.87 -12.02 -7.13
CA HIS A 383 7.43 -11.61 -5.81
C HIS A 383 6.80 -10.22 -5.86
N LEU A 384 5.65 -10.04 -5.22
CA LEU A 384 4.87 -8.80 -5.18
C LEU A 384 4.55 -8.43 -3.73
N GLY A 385 5.06 -7.29 -3.24
CA GLY A 385 4.84 -6.80 -1.88
C GLY A 385 4.03 -5.50 -1.86
N ILE A 386 3.03 -5.41 -0.98
CA ILE A 386 2.25 -4.18 -0.74
C ILE A 386 2.83 -3.35 0.40
N ARG A 387 2.39 -2.10 0.50
CA ARG A 387 2.77 -1.21 1.61
C ARG A 387 2.22 -1.82 2.90
N ALA A 388 3.06 -1.91 3.94
CA ALA A 388 2.69 -2.43 5.26
C ALA A 388 1.86 -1.41 6.05
N THR A 389 0.76 -0.94 5.47
CA THR A 389 -0.20 -0.02 6.08
C THR A 389 -1.60 -0.61 5.98
N GLU A 390 -2.40 -0.36 7.02
CA GLU A 390 -3.79 -0.84 7.07
C GLU A 390 -4.62 -0.35 5.87
N ALA A 391 -4.36 0.88 5.40
CA ALA A 391 -5.01 1.42 4.22
C ALA A 391 -4.67 0.63 2.94
N ALA A 392 -3.39 0.29 2.73
CA ALA A 392 -2.97 -0.47 1.57
C ALA A 392 -3.47 -1.93 1.61
N GLU A 393 -3.47 -2.55 2.79
CA GLU A 393 -3.95 -3.91 3.00
C GLU A 393 -5.44 -4.06 2.71
N ARG A 394 -6.24 -3.08 3.13
CA ARG A 394 -7.71 -3.09 2.97
C ARG A 394 -8.19 -2.54 1.63
N ASP A 395 -7.30 -2.06 0.78
CA ASP A 395 -7.68 -1.52 -0.52
C ASP A 395 -8.05 -2.64 -1.49
N GLN A 396 -9.35 -2.92 -1.59
CA GLN A 396 -9.90 -3.96 -2.46
C GLN A 396 -10.27 -3.42 -3.84
N ARG A 397 -9.76 -2.25 -4.24
CA ARG A 397 -9.91 -1.79 -5.63
C ARG A 397 -9.31 -2.81 -6.59
N PRO A 398 -9.88 -2.95 -7.79
CA PRO A 398 -9.29 -3.82 -8.80
C PRO A 398 -7.84 -3.41 -9.13
N TRP A 399 -7.00 -4.42 -9.36
CA TRP A 399 -5.63 -4.20 -9.82
C TRP A 399 -5.58 -3.89 -11.32
N GLY A 400 -6.69 -4.11 -12.03
CA GLY A 400 -6.83 -3.84 -13.46
C GLY A 400 -6.21 -4.94 -14.34
N LEU A 401 -6.11 -6.17 -13.82
CA LEU A 401 -5.74 -7.36 -14.58
C LEU A 401 -6.98 -8.02 -15.17
N ALA A 402 -8.09 -8.09 -14.43
CA ALA A 402 -9.30 -8.77 -14.89
C ALA A 402 -9.98 -8.07 -16.09
N ASP A 403 -9.70 -6.79 -16.32
CA ASP A 403 -10.20 -6.00 -17.45
C ASP A 403 -9.46 -6.31 -18.76
N GLY A 404 -9.13 -7.59 -18.97
CA GLY A 404 -8.48 -8.15 -20.16
C GLY A 404 -9.25 -8.00 -21.47
N SER A 405 -10.25 -7.12 -21.55
CA SER A 405 -10.67 -6.45 -22.78
C SER A 405 -10.06 -5.05 -22.82
N GLY A 406 -8.75 -4.96 -23.06
CA GLY A 406 -8.10 -3.86 -23.79
C GLY A 406 -8.32 -2.38 -23.41
N GLY A 407 -9.08 -1.99 -22.38
CA GLY A 407 -9.68 -0.63 -22.30
C GLY A 407 -8.71 0.57 -22.32
N GLY A 408 -7.50 0.43 -21.79
CA GLY A 408 -6.49 1.50 -21.82
C GLY A 408 -5.75 1.64 -23.15
N ASP A 409 -5.57 0.52 -23.85
CA ASP A 409 -4.93 0.47 -25.17
C ASP A 409 -5.97 0.60 -26.27
N ASP A 410 -7.22 0.25 -26.02
CA ASP A 410 -8.37 0.41 -26.91
C ASP A 410 -8.79 1.87 -26.99
N ALA A 411 -8.78 2.64 -25.90
CA ALA A 411 -9.03 4.08 -26.00
C ALA A 411 -7.93 4.78 -26.81
N LYS A 412 -6.66 4.39 -26.62
CA LYS A 412 -5.53 4.95 -27.39
C LYS A 412 -5.49 4.44 -28.83
N ARG A 413 -5.78 3.17 -29.09
CA ARG A 413 -5.92 2.57 -30.42
C ARG A 413 -7.13 3.10 -31.15
N PHE A 414 -8.26 3.27 -30.47
CA PHE A 414 -9.47 3.90 -31.02
C PHE A 414 -9.20 5.37 -31.35
N LEU A 415 -8.51 6.10 -30.47
CA LEU A 415 -8.09 7.47 -30.77
C LEU A 415 -7.04 7.53 -31.91
N ALA A 416 -6.16 6.53 -32.02
CA ALA A 416 -5.21 6.41 -33.13
C ALA A 416 -5.91 6.03 -34.45
N LEU A 417 -6.90 5.13 -34.41
CA LEU A 417 -7.78 4.76 -35.53
C LEU A 417 -8.65 5.94 -35.97
N LEU A 418 -9.14 6.77 -35.05
CA LEU A 418 -9.84 8.02 -35.37
C LEU A 418 -8.93 9.08 -36.02
N LYS A 419 -7.62 9.01 -35.75
CA LYS A 419 -6.62 9.91 -36.35
C LYS A 419 -6.03 9.37 -37.65
N ASP A 420 -6.17 8.08 -37.93
CA ASP A 420 -5.81 7.47 -39.20
C ASP A 420 -6.80 7.94 -40.28
N PRO A 421 -6.34 8.65 -41.33
CA PRO A 421 -7.22 9.17 -42.38
C PRO A 421 -8.02 8.07 -43.12
N ALA A 422 -7.46 6.88 -43.26
CA ALA A 422 -8.12 5.76 -43.95
C ALA A 422 -9.25 5.17 -43.09
N VAL A 423 -9.04 5.06 -41.78
CA VAL A 423 -10.04 4.54 -40.84
C VAL A 423 -11.07 5.61 -40.46
N ALA A 424 -10.66 6.87 -40.29
CA ALA A 424 -11.59 7.98 -40.11
C ALA A 424 -12.57 8.11 -41.29
N THR A 425 -12.14 7.78 -42.52
CA THR A 425 -13.01 7.73 -43.70
C THR A 425 -14.04 6.60 -43.58
N GLN A 426 -13.64 5.41 -43.12
CA GLN A 426 -14.55 4.28 -42.90
C GLN A 426 -15.47 4.48 -41.67
N LEU A 427 -14.98 5.08 -40.59
CA LEU A 427 -15.78 5.40 -39.39
C LEU A 427 -16.76 6.55 -39.62
N ARG A 428 -16.45 7.51 -40.51
CA ARG A 428 -17.43 8.51 -41.00
C ARG A 428 -18.48 7.89 -41.92
N ALA A 429 -18.21 6.74 -42.52
CA ALA A 429 -19.17 5.97 -43.29
C ALA A 429 -20.12 5.13 -42.40
N LEU A 430 -19.79 4.93 -41.12
CA LEU A 430 -20.52 4.04 -40.21
C LEU A 430 -21.58 4.67 -39.23
N PRO A 431 -21.75 6.00 -38.99
CA PRO A 431 -22.58 6.46 -37.87
C PRO A 431 -23.97 7.00 -38.25
N TRP A 432 -24.67 6.46 -39.26
CA TRP A 432 -25.98 7.03 -39.66
C TRP A 432 -27.15 6.02 -39.72
N GLN A 433 -27.04 4.89 -39.02
CA GLN A 433 -28.13 3.92 -38.85
C GLN A 433 -28.70 3.89 -37.42
N TYR A 434 -28.71 5.02 -36.72
CA TYR A 434 -29.43 5.10 -35.43
C TYR A 434 -30.93 5.32 -35.70
N ALA A 435 -31.73 4.27 -35.50
CA ALA A 435 -33.17 4.36 -35.35
C ALA A 435 -33.50 4.36 -33.85
N GLY A 436 -33.95 5.51 -33.33
CA GLY A 436 -34.28 5.70 -31.91
C GLY A 436 -33.83 7.07 -31.38
N GLY A 437 -34.53 7.59 -30.36
CA GLY A 437 -34.21 8.89 -29.74
C GLY A 437 -34.95 10.11 -30.32
N GLY A 438 -36.12 9.92 -30.96
CA GLY A 438 -36.92 11.02 -31.51
C GLY A 438 -36.74 11.26 -33.03
N ILE A 439 -35.97 10.42 -33.71
CA ILE A 439 -35.87 10.40 -35.18
C ILE A 439 -37.12 9.69 -35.75
N PRO A 440 -37.87 10.30 -36.69
CA PRO A 440 -39.04 9.68 -37.30
C PRO A 440 -38.74 8.32 -37.93
N ARG A 441 -39.71 7.40 -37.86
CA ARG A 441 -39.58 6.05 -38.43
C ARG A 441 -39.38 6.16 -39.94
N GLY A 442 -38.31 5.55 -40.46
CA GLY A 442 -37.96 5.60 -41.88
C GLY A 442 -37.03 6.75 -42.28
N MET A 443 -36.63 7.62 -41.35
CA MET A 443 -35.63 8.67 -41.59
C MET A 443 -34.27 8.31 -40.98
N SER A 444 -33.20 8.65 -41.68
CA SER A 444 -31.86 8.70 -41.08
C SER A 444 -31.69 10.03 -40.33
N THR A 445 -30.77 10.11 -39.37
CA THR A 445 -30.41 11.39 -38.72
C THR A 445 -30.02 12.45 -39.74
N LEU A 446 -29.39 12.05 -40.86
CA LEU A 446 -29.01 12.97 -41.93
C LEU A 446 -30.24 13.52 -42.68
N ALA A 447 -31.26 12.69 -42.92
CA ALA A 447 -32.53 13.13 -43.50
C ALA A 447 -33.23 14.14 -42.59
N VAL A 448 -33.26 13.88 -41.28
CA VAL A 448 -33.82 14.82 -40.29
C VAL A 448 -33.06 16.15 -40.27
N LEU A 449 -31.73 16.11 -40.29
CA LEU A 449 -30.94 17.34 -40.33
C LEU A 449 -31.14 18.13 -41.64
N ASN A 450 -31.28 17.44 -42.77
CA ASN A 450 -31.59 18.06 -44.06
C ASN A 450 -32.97 18.74 -44.03
N GLU A 451 -33.97 18.05 -43.48
CA GLU A 451 -35.32 18.58 -43.29
C GLU A 451 -35.35 19.80 -42.36
N ILE A 452 -34.56 19.78 -41.28
CA ILE A 452 -34.42 20.94 -40.38
C ILE A 452 -33.83 22.13 -41.14
N VAL A 453 -32.77 21.93 -41.95
CA VAL A 453 -32.16 23.01 -42.74
C VAL A 453 -33.15 23.57 -43.76
N LEU A 454 -33.90 22.70 -44.45
CA LEU A 454 -34.96 23.12 -45.38
C LEU A 454 -36.04 23.92 -44.67
N THR A 455 -36.51 23.45 -43.52
CA THR A 455 -37.53 24.12 -42.71
C THR A 455 -37.06 25.49 -42.26
N VAL A 456 -35.83 25.61 -41.75
CA VAL A 456 -35.26 26.90 -41.33
C VAL A 456 -35.14 27.87 -42.49
N ARG A 457 -34.76 27.40 -43.69
CA ARG A 457 -34.70 28.24 -44.90
C ARG A 457 -36.08 28.75 -45.31
N THR A 458 -37.08 27.87 -45.36
CA THR A 458 -38.45 28.24 -45.72
C THR A 458 -39.05 29.23 -44.72
N VAL A 459 -38.90 28.96 -43.42
CA VAL A 459 -39.36 29.86 -42.35
C VAL A 459 -38.62 31.20 -42.41
N GLY A 460 -37.30 31.18 -42.55
CA GLY A 460 -36.53 32.40 -42.63
C GLY A 460 -36.89 33.26 -43.84
N GLU A 461 -37.22 32.68 -44.99
CA GLU A 461 -37.66 33.46 -46.16
C GLU A 461 -39.06 34.04 -45.96
N ALA A 462 -39.95 33.33 -45.26
CA ALA A 462 -41.23 33.90 -44.83
C ALA A 462 -41.02 35.10 -43.88
N VAL A 463 -40.11 34.99 -42.92
CA VAL A 463 -39.72 36.10 -42.03
C VAL A 463 -39.09 37.25 -42.83
N ALA A 464 -38.20 36.97 -43.77
CA ALA A 464 -37.57 37.98 -44.61
C ALA A 464 -38.60 38.79 -45.40
N ARG A 465 -39.62 38.14 -45.99
CA ARG A 465 -40.69 38.84 -46.74
C ARG A 465 -41.51 39.81 -45.88
N LEU A 466 -41.64 39.54 -44.60
CA LEU A 466 -42.41 40.37 -43.66
C LEU A 466 -41.54 41.40 -42.92
N ALA A 467 -40.22 41.25 -42.96
CA ALA A 467 -39.30 42.16 -42.29
C ALA A 467 -39.22 43.50 -43.05
N ALA A 468 -39.16 44.62 -42.31
CA ALA A 468 -38.94 45.94 -42.88
C ALA A 468 -37.59 46.05 -43.61
N ASP A 469 -36.59 45.27 -43.19
CA ASP A 469 -35.35 45.03 -43.92
C ASP A 469 -35.08 43.50 -44.04
N PRO A 470 -35.23 42.91 -45.24
CA PRO A 470 -35.00 41.49 -45.47
C PRO A 470 -33.51 41.09 -45.52
N ALA A 471 -32.58 42.05 -45.72
CA ALA A 471 -31.19 41.75 -46.06
C ALA A 471 -30.44 40.97 -44.96
N PRO A 472 -30.56 41.30 -43.65
CA PRO A 472 -29.89 40.55 -42.59
C PRO A 472 -30.39 39.11 -42.46
N VAL A 473 -31.69 38.89 -42.65
CA VAL A 473 -32.31 37.55 -42.57
C VAL A 473 -31.82 36.68 -43.72
N ARG A 474 -31.83 37.21 -44.95
CA ARG A 474 -31.31 36.49 -46.12
C ARG A 474 -29.81 36.21 -46.03
N ALA A 475 -29.01 37.14 -45.49
CA ALA A 475 -27.59 36.90 -45.24
C ALA A 475 -27.35 35.79 -44.20
N ALA A 476 -28.21 35.66 -43.19
CA ALA A 476 -28.16 34.54 -42.26
C ALA A 476 -28.52 33.21 -42.92
N LEU A 477 -29.55 33.18 -43.77
CA LEU A 477 -29.95 31.99 -44.53
C LEU A 477 -28.87 31.52 -45.51
N ALA A 478 -28.18 32.44 -46.17
CA ALA A 478 -27.10 32.14 -47.09
C ALA A 478 -25.88 31.47 -46.43
N ARG A 479 -25.76 31.53 -45.09
CA ARG A 479 -24.72 30.83 -44.32
C ARG A 479 -25.10 29.40 -43.93
N LEU A 480 -26.35 29.01 -44.13
CA LEU A 480 -26.77 27.63 -43.87
C LEU A 480 -26.16 26.69 -44.92
N PRO A 481 -25.91 25.42 -44.58
CA PRO A 481 -25.48 24.43 -45.58
C PRO A 481 -26.48 24.35 -46.75
N GLU A 482 -25.99 24.06 -47.95
CA GLU A 482 -26.85 23.80 -49.10
C GLU A 482 -27.63 22.49 -48.87
N PRO A 483 -28.96 22.47 -49.11
CA PRO A 483 -29.73 21.24 -49.01
C PRO A 483 -29.22 20.21 -50.01
N ARG A 484 -29.18 18.94 -49.58
CA ARG A 484 -28.88 17.86 -50.53
C ARG A 484 -30.10 17.60 -51.40
N THR A 485 -29.87 17.45 -52.70
CA THR A 485 -30.87 16.96 -53.65
C THR A 485 -30.84 15.43 -53.66
N ASP A 486 -32.00 14.79 -53.58
CA ASP A 486 -32.17 13.34 -53.38
C ASP A 486 -31.56 12.41 -54.45
N THR A 487 -30.93 12.96 -55.47
CA THR A 487 -30.20 12.20 -56.50
C THR A 487 -28.96 11.46 -55.96
N ASP A 488 -28.47 11.80 -54.77
CA ASP A 488 -27.24 11.20 -54.22
C ASP A 488 -27.48 9.93 -53.37
N ALA A 489 -28.73 9.51 -53.12
CA ALA A 489 -29.03 8.52 -52.07
C ALA A 489 -29.74 7.22 -52.52
N VAL A 490 -30.05 7.02 -53.81
CA VAL A 490 -30.81 5.84 -54.26
C VAL A 490 -29.89 4.77 -54.84
N THR A 491 -29.28 3.93 -54.01
CA THR A 491 -28.91 2.55 -54.38
C THR A 491 -28.64 1.69 -53.13
N SER A 492 -29.70 1.29 -52.42
CA SER A 492 -29.75 -0.01 -51.71
C SER A 492 -31.10 -0.20 -51.03
N SER A 493 -32.02 -0.88 -51.73
CA SER A 493 -33.08 -1.66 -51.10
C SER A 493 -32.59 -3.10 -50.97
N PRO A 494 -33.00 -3.85 -49.94
CA PRO A 494 -34.16 -4.70 -50.15
C PRO A 494 -35.13 -4.79 -48.95
N ALA A 495 -36.42 -4.73 -49.31
CA ALA A 495 -37.56 -5.52 -48.86
C ALA A 495 -37.48 -6.35 -47.56
N GLN A 496 -38.38 -6.04 -46.62
CA GLN A 496 -39.22 -6.95 -45.82
C GLN A 496 -40.24 -6.07 -45.08
N SER A 497 -41.46 -5.91 -45.61
CA SER A 497 -42.67 -6.71 -45.33
C SER A 497 -42.96 -6.93 -43.83
N ASP A 498 -43.72 -6.00 -43.24
CA ASP A 498 -44.93 -6.33 -42.47
C ASP A 498 -45.85 -5.10 -42.39
N SER A 499 -47.14 -5.34 -42.57
CA SER A 499 -48.21 -4.35 -42.79
C SER A 499 -48.65 -3.59 -41.53
N PRO A 500 -49.36 -2.45 -41.70
CA PRO A 500 -49.47 -1.39 -40.70
C PRO A 500 -50.72 -1.52 -39.84
N ALA A 501 -50.61 -1.13 -38.57
CA ALA A 501 -51.74 -0.69 -37.77
C ALA A 501 -51.30 0.48 -36.90
N ASP A 502 -52.04 1.59 -37.04
CA ASP A 502 -52.08 2.76 -36.16
C ASP A 502 -50.80 3.60 -36.03
N ALA A 503 -50.47 4.34 -37.10
CA ALA A 503 -49.88 5.67 -36.92
C ALA A 503 -51.03 6.70 -36.95
N PRO A 504 -51.18 7.56 -35.93
CA PRO A 504 -52.20 8.60 -35.94
C PRO A 504 -51.90 9.54 -37.10
N ALA A 505 -52.91 9.82 -37.94
CA ALA A 505 -52.79 10.89 -38.92
C ALA A 505 -52.51 12.20 -38.18
N ASP A 506 -51.38 12.84 -38.47
CA ASP A 506 -51.07 14.18 -37.99
C ASP A 506 -52.25 15.08 -38.29
N SER A 507 -52.92 15.54 -37.23
CA SER A 507 -54.16 16.26 -37.40
C SER A 507 -53.82 17.68 -37.91
N PRO A 508 -54.64 18.29 -38.78
CA PRO A 508 -54.46 19.70 -39.16
C PRO A 508 -54.39 20.67 -37.96
N ALA A 509 -54.87 20.23 -36.80
CA ALA A 509 -54.76 20.97 -35.54
C ALA A 509 -53.31 21.06 -35.02
N ASP A 510 -52.45 20.08 -35.30
CA ASP A 510 -51.06 20.05 -34.84
C ASP A 510 -50.19 21.04 -35.63
N THR A 511 -50.41 21.18 -36.94
CA THR A 511 -49.70 22.18 -37.77
C THR A 511 -50.11 23.61 -37.40
N ALA A 512 -51.39 23.83 -37.09
CA ALA A 512 -51.88 25.15 -36.66
C ALA A 512 -51.28 25.55 -35.31
N ALA A 513 -51.29 24.63 -34.33
CA ALA A 513 -50.70 24.87 -33.01
C ALA A 513 -49.18 25.09 -33.10
N LEU A 514 -48.49 24.32 -33.94
CA LEU A 514 -47.05 24.49 -34.18
C LEU A 514 -46.73 25.86 -34.80
N ALA A 515 -47.48 26.27 -35.82
CA ALA A 515 -47.29 27.59 -36.45
C ALA A 515 -47.49 28.74 -35.45
N ASP A 516 -48.50 28.64 -34.58
CA ASP A 516 -48.77 29.64 -33.55
C ASP A 516 -47.71 29.67 -32.42
N ALA A 517 -47.16 28.50 -32.06
CA ALA A 517 -46.08 28.39 -31.08
C ALA A 517 -44.75 28.93 -31.62
N VAL A 518 -44.44 28.66 -32.88
CA VAL A 518 -43.25 29.18 -33.58
C VAL A 518 -43.37 30.69 -33.76
N ALA A 519 -44.53 31.19 -34.20
CA ALA A 519 -44.78 32.62 -34.33
C ALA A 519 -44.56 33.36 -33.00
N ALA A 520 -45.01 32.78 -31.88
CA ALA A 520 -44.81 33.35 -30.55
C ALA A 520 -43.33 33.46 -30.18
N ARG A 521 -42.57 32.37 -30.31
CA ARG A 521 -41.13 32.35 -29.98
C ARG A 521 -40.32 33.30 -30.85
N VAL A 522 -40.66 33.43 -32.13
CA VAL A 522 -39.99 34.36 -33.04
C VAL A 522 -40.24 35.81 -32.60
N LEU A 523 -41.48 36.15 -32.23
CA LEU A 523 -41.79 37.49 -31.75
C LEU A 523 -41.13 37.81 -30.42
N ASP A 524 -41.07 36.84 -29.49
CA ASP A 524 -40.38 37.01 -28.20
C ASP A 524 -38.86 37.24 -28.36
N ALA A 525 -38.27 36.73 -29.44
CA ALA A 525 -36.84 36.87 -29.73
C ALA A 525 -36.48 38.14 -30.51
N LEU A 526 -37.45 38.88 -31.06
CA LEU A 526 -37.20 40.08 -31.84
C LEU A 526 -37.02 41.32 -30.93
N PRO A 527 -36.04 42.20 -31.19
CA PRO A 527 -35.83 43.41 -30.41
C PRO A 527 -37.00 44.41 -30.60
N ALA A 528 -37.46 45.02 -29.51
CA ALA A 528 -38.73 45.79 -29.43
C ALA A 528 -38.82 47.10 -30.23
N ASN A 529 -37.78 47.50 -30.99
CA ASN A 529 -37.63 48.86 -31.52
C ASN A 529 -37.90 49.00 -33.03
N GLY A 530 -38.75 48.16 -33.62
CA GLY A 530 -39.17 48.27 -35.03
C GLY A 530 -40.57 47.71 -35.26
N ALA A 531 -41.23 48.15 -36.35
CA ALA A 531 -42.55 47.69 -36.76
C ALA A 531 -42.52 46.19 -37.12
N ALA A 532 -42.62 45.34 -36.10
CA ALA A 532 -42.70 43.91 -36.27
C ALA A 532 -44.07 43.52 -36.84
N PRO A 533 -44.15 42.48 -37.70
CA PRO A 533 -45.43 41.95 -38.14
C PRO A 533 -46.25 41.48 -36.94
N SER A 534 -47.56 41.63 -37.00
CA SER A 534 -48.43 41.14 -35.93
C SER A 534 -48.34 39.61 -35.83
N ARG A 535 -48.59 39.07 -34.64
CA ARG A 535 -48.64 37.61 -34.42
C ARG A 535 -49.54 36.88 -35.40
N ALA A 536 -50.66 37.51 -35.79
CA ALA A 536 -51.60 36.95 -36.75
C ALA A 536 -51.00 36.87 -38.17
N GLU A 537 -50.27 37.89 -38.60
CA GLU A 537 -49.59 37.93 -39.91
C GLU A 537 -48.45 36.92 -39.97
N LEU A 538 -47.62 36.86 -38.92
CA LEU A 538 -46.51 35.91 -38.86
C LEU A 538 -47.02 34.46 -38.80
N ALA A 539 -48.03 34.16 -37.99
CA ALA A 539 -48.64 32.83 -37.94
C ALA A 539 -49.26 32.44 -39.28
N THR A 540 -49.90 33.39 -39.99
CA THR A 540 -50.47 33.14 -41.33
C THR A 540 -49.38 32.80 -42.36
N ALA A 541 -48.28 33.55 -42.36
CA ALA A 541 -47.15 33.29 -43.26
C ALA A 541 -46.45 31.96 -42.92
N LEU A 542 -46.29 31.61 -41.64
CA LEU A 542 -45.74 30.33 -41.21
C LEU A 542 -46.64 29.16 -41.59
N ARG A 543 -47.97 29.30 -41.46
CA ARG A 543 -48.91 28.26 -41.92
C ARG A 543 -48.81 28.02 -43.42
N ALA A 544 -48.73 29.08 -44.23
CA ALA A 544 -48.56 28.95 -45.67
C ALA A 544 -47.22 28.26 -46.02
N ALA A 545 -46.14 28.66 -45.36
CA ALA A 545 -44.81 28.06 -45.53
C ALA A 545 -44.76 26.58 -45.12
N LEU A 546 -45.38 26.21 -43.99
CA LEU A 546 -45.46 24.83 -43.51
C LEU A 546 -46.37 23.97 -44.41
N ALA A 547 -47.47 24.53 -44.93
CA ALA A 547 -48.35 23.83 -45.87
C ALA A 547 -47.68 23.54 -47.22
N ASP A 548 -46.71 24.35 -47.63
CA ASP A 548 -45.92 24.10 -48.85
C ASP A 548 -44.81 23.06 -48.64
N LEU A 549 -44.40 22.78 -47.40
CA LEU A 549 -43.44 21.72 -47.05
C LEU A 549 -44.07 20.32 -46.96
N VAL A 550 -45.39 20.24 -46.74
CA VAL A 550 -46.14 18.98 -46.61
C VAL A 550 -46.67 18.49 -47.98
N ARG A 551 -46.58 19.31 -49.03
CA ARG A 551 -46.88 18.91 -50.42
C ARG A 551 -45.67 18.34 -51.11
#